data_AF-A0A2Z4WFG7-F1
#
_entry.id   AF-A0A2Z4WFG7-F1
#
_cell.length_a   1.000
_cell.length_b   1.000
_cell.length_c   1.000
_cell.angle_alpha   90.00
_cell.angle_beta   90.00
_cell.angle_gamma   90.00
#
_symmetry.space_group_name_H-M   'P 1'
#
loop_
_entity.id
_entity.type
_entity.pdbx_description
1 polymer ?
#
loop_
_entity_poly.entity_id
_entity_poly.type
_entity_poly.pdbx_seq_one_letter_code
_entity_poly.pdbx_strand_id
1 'polypeptide(L)'
;MILYHGSSVIVQNPMIIRSNRTLDFGYGFYTTSSREQALKWAKIKQRRENLEKGFISIYEIDEDLIKESELDIKIFKGASKSWLEFVLENRMKEGFTHEYDIVKGSVADDRVYTCLNAFENKFMDFETAIKELKTYKLDDQISFHTKRALEYLKFLHYEEV
;
A
#
# COMPACT_ATOMS: atom_id res chain seq x y z
N MET A 1 -4.76 -2.51 16.10
CA MET A 1 -4.74 -3.35 14.88
C MET A 1 -3.33 -3.89 14.62
N ILE A 2 -3.20 -5.11 14.07
CA ILE A 2 -1.92 -5.68 13.62
C ILE A 2 -1.70 -5.38 12.14
N LEU A 3 -0.48 -4.97 11.79
CA LEU A 3 -0.05 -4.63 10.44
C LEU A 3 1.20 -5.42 10.03
N TYR A 4 1.27 -5.75 8.75
CA TYR A 4 2.31 -6.60 8.18
C TYR A 4 3.06 -5.86 7.07
N HIS A 5 4.38 -5.98 7.05
CA HIS A 5 5.25 -5.48 5.98
C HIS A 5 6.08 -6.62 5.40
N GLY A 6 5.90 -6.89 4.10
CA GLY A 6 6.72 -7.87 3.37
C GLY A 6 8.00 -7.25 2.82
N SER A 7 9.15 -7.84 3.13
CA SER A 7 10.48 -7.35 2.73
C SER A 7 11.49 -8.47 2.52
N SER A 8 12.64 -8.13 1.97
CA SER A 8 13.86 -8.96 1.93
C SER A 8 14.72 -8.83 3.19
N VAL A 9 14.41 -7.86 4.05
CA VAL A 9 15.11 -7.61 5.32
C VAL A 9 14.11 -7.48 6.46
N ILE A 10 14.55 -7.77 7.68
CA ILE A 10 13.76 -7.45 8.88
C ILE A 10 13.75 -5.93 9.05
N VAL A 11 12.57 -5.34 9.08
CA VAL A 11 12.41 -3.91 9.35
C VAL A 11 11.92 -3.78 10.78
N GLN A 12 12.82 -3.43 11.70
CA GLN A 12 12.45 -3.11 13.08
C GLN A 12 12.07 -1.64 13.24
N ASN A 13 12.76 -0.77 12.51
CA ASN A 13 12.55 0.68 12.51
C ASN A 13 12.09 1.10 11.11
N PRO A 14 10.77 1.30 10.90
CA PRO A 14 10.23 1.77 9.63
C PRO A 14 10.89 3.08 9.18
N MET A 15 11.19 3.18 7.89
CA MET A 15 11.73 4.38 7.28
C MET A 15 11.09 4.61 5.90
N ILE A 16 10.89 5.88 5.54
CA ILE A 16 10.45 6.25 4.21
C ILE A 16 11.67 6.33 3.30
N ILE A 17 11.73 5.42 2.33
CA ILE A 17 12.81 5.34 1.35
C ILE A 17 12.26 5.81 0.01
N ARG A 18 12.92 6.80 -0.60
CA ARG A 18 12.61 7.20 -1.97
C ARG A 18 13.08 6.11 -2.92
N SER A 19 12.14 5.56 -3.68
CA SER A 19 12.41 4.55 -4.70
C SER A 19 12.35 5.17 -6.09
N ASN A 20 13.07 4.62 -7.06
CA ASN A 20 12.95 5.06 -8.46
C ASN A 20 11.67 4.53 -9.14
N ARG A 21 10.82 3.80 -8.42
CA ARG A 21 9.53 3.28 -8.90
C ARG A 21 8.39 4.13 -8.34
N THR A 22 7.38 4.32 -9.16
CA THR A 22 6.11 4.88 -8.70
C THR A 22 5.30 3.83 -7.94
N LEU A 23 4.54 4.28 -6.95
CA LEU A 23 3.78 3.45 -6.00
C LEU A 23 2.34 3.95 -5.93
N ASP A 24 1.43 3.11 -5.45
CA ASP A 24 -0.02 3.39 -5.43
C ASP A 24 -0.37 4.72 -4.75
N PHE A 25 0.25 4.98 -3.60
CA PHE A 25 -0.01 6.14 -2.77
C PHE A 25 1.25 6.99 -2.61
N GLY A 26 2.19 6.94 -3.56
CA GLY A 26 3.42 7.75 -3.49
C GLY A 26 4.48 7.19 -2.51
N TYR A 27 5.52 7.97 -2.20
CA TYR A 27 6.62 7.50 -1.35
C TYR A 27 6.20 7.37 0.10
N GLY A 28 6.34 6.16 0.65
CA GLY A 28 5.95 5.87 2.03
C GLY A 28 6.46 4.52 2.50
N PHE A 29 6.23 4.22 3.77
CA PHE A 29 6.37 2.88 4.32
C PHE A 29 5.02 2.16 4.21
N TYR A 30 4.98 1.04 3.50
CA TYR A 30 3.72 0.35 3.18
C TYR A 30 3.51 -0.87 4.06
N THR A 31 2.31 -1.01 4.59
CA THR A 31 1.86 -2.16 5.36
C THR A 31 0.51 -2.65 4.84
N THR A 32 0.04 -3.77 5.36
CA THR A 32 -1.30 -4.33 5.07
C THR A 32 -1.85 -5.00 6.32
N SER A 33 -3.17 -5.11 6.44
CA SER A 33 -3.79 -5.94 7.48
C SER A 33 -3.77 -7.44 7.10
N SER A 34 -3.45 -7.77 5.84
CA SER A 34 -3.43 -9.12 5.30
C SER A 34 -2.03 -9.74 5.36
N ARG A 35 -1.82 -10.67 6.31
CA ARG A 35 -0.56 -11.44 6.40
C ARG A 35 -0.25 -12.19 5.09
N GLU A 36 -1.27 -12.72 4.43
CA GLU A 36 -1.11 -13.41 3.15
C GLU A 36 -0.57 -12.47 2.06
N GLN A 37 -1.05 -11.22 2.02
CA GLN A 37 -0.55 -10.22 1.11
C GLN A 37 0.90 -9.83 1.43
N ALA A 38 1.25 -9.66 2.71
CA ALA A 38 2.62 -9.40 3.11
C ALA A 38 3.58 -10.56 2.76
N LEU A 39 3.12 -11.81 2.89
CA LEU A 39 3.86 -12.99 2.45
C LEU A 39 4.16 -12.96 0.95
N LYS A 40 3.15 -12.62 0.13
CA LYS A 40 3.34 -12.46 -1.32
C LYS A 40 4.40 -11.39 -1.63
N TRP A 41 4.32 -10.24 -0.96
CA TRP A 41 5.31 -9.16 -1.13
C TRP A 41 6.72 -9.55 -0.73
N ALA A 42 6.88 -10.23 0.42
CA ALA A 42 8.18 -10.73 0.89
C ALA A 42 8.80 -11.69 -0.14
N LYS A 43 8.03 -12.67 -0.61
CA LYS A 43 8.48 -13.63 -1.64
C LYS A 43 8.81 -12.97 -2.98
N ILE A 44 8.07 -11.93 -3.38
CA ILE A 44 8.35 -11.16 -4.60
C ILE A 44 9.68 -10.42 -4.47
N LYS A 45 9.93 -9.75 -3.34
CA LYS A 45 11.20 -9.02 -3.09
C LYS A 45 12.39 -9.97 -3.00
N GLN A 46 12.26 -11.04 -2.22
CA GLN A 46 13.26 -12.12 -2.13
C GLN A 46 13.70 -12.60 -3.50
N ARG A 47 12.75 -12.98 -4.38
CA ARG A 47 13.06 -13.45 -5.73
C ARG A 47 13.72 -12.38 -6.61
N ARG A 48 13.23 -11.13 -6.55
CA ARG A 48 13.78 -10.02 -7.34
C ARG A 48 15.22 -9.67 -6.95
N GLU A 49 15.58 -9.88 -5.70
CA GLU A 49 16.90 -9.60 -5.15
C GLU A 49 17.81 -10.84 -5.10
N ASN A 50 17.32 -11.99 -5.59
CA ASN A 50 18.02 -13.28 -5.58
C ASN A 50 18.55 -13.68 -4.18
N LEU A 51 17.70 -13.51 -3.17
CA LEU A 51 18.01 -13.82 -1.77
C LEU A 51 17.42 -15.16 -1.34
N GLU A 52 18.05 -15.82 -0.37
CA GLU A 52 17.57 -17.10 0.15
C GLU A 52 16.32 -16.94 1.02
N LYS A 53 16.12 -15.78 1.65
CA LYS A 53 15.09 -15.54 2.67
C LYS A 53 14.28 -14.30 2.38
N GLY A 54 12.98 -14.36 2.66
CA GLY A 54 12.11 -13.19 2.82
C GLY A 54 11.72 -13.02 4.28
N PHE A 55 11.19 -11.84 4.62
CA PHE A 55 10.70 -11.56 5.96
C PHE A 55 9.36 -10.82 5.93
N ILE A 56 8.52 -11.14 6.91
CA ILE A 56 7.34 -10.33 7.28
C ILE A 56 7.65 -9.65 8.60
N SER A 57 7.72 -8.33 8.61
CA SER A 57 7.83 -7.53 9.84
C SER A 57 6.42 -7.18 10.34
N ILE A 58 6.16 -7.41 11.63
CA ILE A 58 4.83 -7.31 12.24
C ILE A 58 4.82 -6.15 13.22
N TYR A 59 3.80 -5.31 13.09
CA TYR A 59 3.62 -4.11 13.89
C TYR A 59 2.24 -4.12 14.55
N GLU A 60 2.16 -3.49 15.70
CA GLU A 60 0.91 -3.06 16.30
C GLU A 60 0.73 -1.57 16.10
N ILE A 61 -0.50 -1.16 15.81
CA ILE A 61 -0.92 0.22 15.85
C ILE A 61 -2.14 0.36 16.77
N ASP A 62 -2.11 1.36 17.63
CA ASP A 62 -3.24 1.71 18.48
C ASP A 62 -4.18 2.63 17.69
N GLU A 63 -5.34 2.10 17.31
CA GLU A 63 -6.29 2.83 16.47
C GLU A 63 -6.94 4.01 17.21
N ASP A 64 -7.03 3.97 18.53
CA ASP A 64 -7.61 5.06 19.30
C ASP A 64 -6.61 6.22 19.41
N LEU A 65 -5.32 5.93 19.59
CA LEU A 65 -4.26 6.95 19.50
C LEU A 65 -4.19 7.61 18.11
N ILE A 66 -4.43 6.85 17.02
CA ILE A 66 -4.51 7.46 15.68
C ILE A 66 -5.73 8.38 15.57
N LYS A 67 -6.90 7.96 16.04
CA LYS A 67 -8.13 8.77 15.95
C LYS A 67 -8.03 10.07 16.73
N GLU A 68 -7.29 10.05 17.84
CA GLU A 68 -7.04 11.22 18.68
C GLU A 68 -5.85 12.08 18.19
N SER A 69 -5.15 11.65 17.14
CA SER A 69 -4.01 12.36 16.59
C SER A 69 -4.39 13.53 15.67
N GLU A 70 -3.43 14.42 15.43
CA GLU A 70 -3.51 15.48 14.41
C GLU A 70 -2.96 15.02 13.03
N LEU A 71 -2.93 13.70 12.77
CA LEU A 71 -2.49 13.17 11.48
C LEU A 71 -3.55 13.42 10.40
N ASP A 72 -3.11 13.80 9.20
CA ASP A 72 -3.96 13.87 8.03
C ASP A 72 -4.07 12.48 7.39
N ILE A 73 -5.26 11.88 7.48
CA ILE A 73 -5.49 10.48 7.12
C ILE A 73 -6.50 10.40 5.98
N LYS A 74 -6.05 9.89 4.84
CA LYS A 74 -6.91 9.59 3.69
C LYS A 74 -7.34 8.13 3.70
N ILE A 75 -8.65 7.88 3.76
CA ILE A 75 -9.20 6.51 3.71
C ILE A 75 -10.09 6.35 2.48
N PHE A 76 -9.73 5.42 1.61
CA PHE A 76 -10.52 4.97 0.48
C PHE A 76 -11.30 3.70 0.86
N LYS A 77 -12.63 3.75 0.69
CA LYS A 77 -13.51 2.59 0.92
C LYS A 77 -13.63 1.77 -0.37
N GLY A 78 -12.71 0.82 -0.53
CA GLY A 78 -12.67 -0.09 -1.69
C GLY A 78 -12.36 0.60 -3.02
N ALA A 79 -12.56 -0.13 -4.12
CA ALA A 79 -12.40 0.39 -5.46
C ALA A 79 -13.47 1.48 -5.74
N SER A 80 -13.03 2.73 -5.75
CA SER A 80 -13.85 3.90 -6.01
C SER A 80 -13.17 4.80 -7.03
N LYS A 81 -13.91 5.76 -7.58
CA LYS A 81 -13.37 6.69 -8.56
C LYS A 81 -12.20 7.50 -8.02
N SER A 82 -12.39 8.11 -6.85
CA SER A 82 -11.35 8.91 -6.21
C SER A 82 -10.12 8.09 -5.82
N TRP A 83 -10.28 6.82 -5.43
CA TRP A 83 -9.16 5.93 -5.18
C TRP A 83 -8.37 5.67 -6.47
N LEU A 84 -9.06 5.35 -7.56
CA LEU A 84 -8.41 5.03 -8.83
C LEU A 84 -7.72 6.26 -9.43
N GLU A 85 -8.37 7.43 -9.37
CA GLU A 85 -7.76 8.71 -9.76
C GLU A 85 -6.49 8.99 -8.94
N PHE A 86 -6.53 8.81 -7.62
CA PHE A 86 -5.38 9.02 -6.76
C PHE A 86 -4.22 8.04 -7.06
N VAL A 87 -4.53 6.77 -7.34
CA VAL A 87 -3.52 5.78 -7.76
C VAL A 87 -2.90 6.17 -9.10
N LEU A 88 -3.71 6.60 -10.07
CA LEU A 88 -3.23 7.04 -11.38
C LEU A 88 -2.36 8.30 -11.28
N GLU A 89 -2.75 9.27 -10.47
CA GLU A 89 -1.94 10.47 -10.21
C GLU A 89 -0.58 10.10 -9.65
N ASN A 90 -0.52 9.26 -8.60
CA ASN A 90 0.77 8.84 -8.02
C ASN A 90 1.65 8.03 -8.97
N ARG A 91 1.06 7.27 -9.91
CA ARG A 91 1.82 6.36 -10.78
C ARG A 91 2.19 6.91 -12.14
N MET A 92 1.39 7.81 -12.70
CA MET A 92 1.53 8.29 -14.07
C MET A 92 1.90 9.78 -14.16
N LYS A 93 1.51 10.60 -13.17
CA LYS A 93 1.78 12.03 -13.21
C LYS A 93 3.14 12.32 -12.59
N GLU A 94 4.10 12.67 -13.44
CA GLU A 94 5.44 13.04 -13.01
C GLU A 94 5.40 14.20 -11.99
N GLY A 95 6.11 14.04 -10.87
CA GLY A 95 6.20 15.04 -9.81
C GLY A 95 4.94 15.18 -8.94
N PHE A 96 3.94 14.32 -9.09
CA PHE A 96 2.78 14.35 -8.18
C PHE A 96 3.18 13.98 -6.75
N THR A 97 2.68 14.77 -5.79
CA THR A 97 2.84 14.56 -4.35
C THR A 97 1.54 14.93 -3.64
N HIS A 98 1.37 14.42 -2.42
CA HIS A 98 0.27 14.77 -1.52
C HIS A 98 0.79 14.98 -0.10
N GLU A 99 -0.03 15.60 0.75
CA GLU A 99 0.35 15.97 2.13
C GLU A 99 -0.15 15.00 3.21
N TYR A 100 -0.94 13.98 2.84
CA TYR A 100 -1.45 12.98 3.78
C TYR A 100 -0.32 12.26 4.52
N ASP A 101 -0.44 12.14 5.84
CA ASP A 101 0.46 11.36 6.69
C ASP A 101 0.25 9.86 6.51
N ILE A 102 -1.01 9.45 6.41
CA ILE A 102 -1.42 8.06 6.24
C ILE A 102 -2.44 7.97 5.11
N VAL A 103 -2.24 7.02 4.20
CA VAL A 103 -3.24 6.65 3.19
C VAL A 103 -3.61 5.18 3.37
N LYS A 104 -4.91 4.90 3.49
CA LYS A 104 -5.47 3.55 3.54
C LYS A 104 -6.38 3.32 2.34
N GLY A 105 -6.19 2.22 1.64
CA GLY A 105 -7.03 1.85 0.50
C GLY A 105 -6.74 0.46 -0.03
N SER A 106 -7.38 0.08 -1.13
CA SER A 106 -7.11 -1.20 -1.80
C SER A 106 -5.75 -1.19 -2.51
N VAL A 107 -5.15 -2.38 -2.66
CA VAL A 107 -3.95 -2.60 -3.48
C VAL A 107 -4.30 -2.47 -4.97
N ALA A 108 -3.53 -1.70 -5.72
CA ALA A 108 -3.60 -1.68 -7.18
C ALA A 108 -2.74 -2.82 -7.75
N ASP A 109 -3.32 -4.02 -7.80
CA ASP A 109 -2.65 -5.20 -8.35
C ASP A 109 -2.72 -5.27 -9.88
N ASP A 110 -2.22 -6.36 -10.47
CA ASP A 110 -2.22 -6.56 -11.93
C ASP A 110 -3.63 -6.52 -12.55
N ARG A 111 -4.69 -6.83 -11.79
CA ARG A 111 -6.07 -6.75 -12.27
C ARG A 111 -6.53 -5.31 -12.39
N VAL A 112 -6.11 -4.46 -11.45
CA VAL A 112 -6.34 -3.01 -11.51
C VAL A 112 -5.66 -2.43 -12.75
N TYR A 113 -4.41 -2.83 -13.04
CA TYR A 113 -3.74 -2.43 -14.28
C TYR A 113 -4.44 -2.94 -15.53
N THR A 114 -4.93 -4.18 -15.52
CA THR A 114 -5.66 -4.74 -16.66
C THR A 114 -6.92 -3.91 -16.95
N CYS A 115 -7.68 -3.54 -15.92
CA CYS A 115 -8.86 -2.69 -16.06
C CYS A 115 -8.50 -1.28 -16.56
N LEU A 116 -7.41 -0.70 -16.05
CA LEU A 116 -6.90 0.60 -16.48
C LEU A 116 -6.46 0.61 -17.94
N ASN A 117 -5.70 -0.40 -18.37
CA ASN A 117 -5.28 -0.55 -19.76
C ASN A 117 -6.49 -0.72 -20.69
N ALA A 118 -7.51 -1.48 -20.29
CA ALA A 118 -8.75 -1.62 -21.06
C ALA A 118 -9.49 -0.27 -21.19
N PHE A 119 -9.50 0.53 -20.12
CA PHE A 119 -10.04 1.89 -20.13
C PHE A 119 -9.27 2.82 -21.08
N GLU A 120 -7.95 2.87 -21.00
CA GLU A 120 -7.11 3.73 -21.85
C GLU A 120 -7.27 3.41 -23.34
N ASN A 121 -7.45 2.14 -23.68
CA ASN A 121 -7.71 1.69 -25.04
C ASN A 121 -9.18 1.87 -25.49
N LYS A 122 -10.01 2.55 -24.69
CA LYS A 122 -11.44 2.80 -24.92
C LYS A 122 -12.31 1.54 -25.05
N PHE A 123 -11.82 0.40 -24.56
CA PHE A 123 -12.58 -0.84 -24.51
C PHE A 123 -13.52 -0.92 -23.30
N MET A 124 -13.32 -0.05 -22.31
CA MET A 124 -14.11 0.00 -21.08
C MET A 124 -14.24 1.44 -20.60
N ASP A 125 -15.37 1.83 -20.03
CA ASP A 125 -15.50 3.12 -19.33
C ASP A 125 -15.12 3.01 -17.85
N PHE A 126 -14.92 4.15 -17.22
CA PHE A 126 -14.40 4.22 -15.85
C PHE A 126 -15.38 3.63 -14.82
N GLU A 127 -16.69 3.76 -15.06
CA GLU A 127 -17.73 3.18 -14.21
C GLU A 127 -17.73 1.65 -14.29
N THR A 128 -17.58 1.09 -15.50
CA THR A 128 -17.47 -0.35 -15.72
C THR A 128 -16.22 -0.92 -15.06
N ALA A 129 -15.07 -0.26 -15.19
CA ALA A 129 -13.83 -0.67 -14.52
C ALA A 129 -14.00 -0.73 -12.99
N ILE A 130 -14.62 0.29 -12.38
CA ILE A 130 -14.92 0.29 -10.94
C ILE A 130 -15.87 -0.84 -10.57
N LYS A 131 -16.92 -1.08 -11.37
CA LYS A 131 -17.89 -2.13 -11.12
C LYS A 131 -17.23 -3.51 -11.15
N GLU A 132 -16.38 -3.78 -12.13
CA GLU A 132 -15.60 -5.01 -12.22
C GLU A 132 -14.65 -5.15 -11.02
N LEU A 133 -13.92 -4.09 -10.66
CA LEU A 133 -13.00 -4.12 -9.52
C LEU A 133 -13.71 -4.39 -8.19
N LYS A 134 -14.94 -3.91 -8.02
CA LYS A 134 -15.77 -4.18 -6.83
C LYS A 134 -16.23 -5.63 -6.72
N THR A 135 -16.18 -6.42 -7.80
CA THR A 135 -16.50 -7.86 -7.73
C THR A 135 -15.39 -8.68 -7.07
N TYR A 136 -14.18 -8.12 -6.99
CA TYR A 136 -13.04 -8.79 -6.38
C TYR A 136 -12.86 -8.39 -4.92
N LYS A 137 -12.40 -9.36 -4.12
CA LYS A 137 -11.85 -9.07 -2.79
C LYS A 137 -10.44 -8.53 -2.97
N LEU A 138 -10.29 -7.22 -2.88
CA LEU A 138 -8.99 -6.56 -2.90
C LEU A 138 -8.41 -6.52 -1.49
N ASP A 139 -7.13 -6.92 -1.36
CA ASP A 139 -6.38 -6.71 -0.13
C ASP A 139 -6.21 -5.20 0.12
N ASP A 140 -6.07 -4.82 1.39
CA ASP A 140 -5.82 -3.45 1.78
C ASP A 140 -4.32 -3.15 1.84
N GLN A 141 -4.00 -1.87 1.76
CA GLN A 141 -2.69 -1.35 2.11
C GLN A 141 -2.85 -0.05 2.90
N ILE A 142 -1.92 0.17 3.81
CA ILE A 142 -1.81 1.35 4.65
C ILE A 142 -0.39 1.86 4.51
N SER A 143 -0.24 3.05 3.93
CA SER A 143 1.04 3.70 3.69
C SER A 143 1.25 4.89 4.62
N PHE A 144 2.46 5.01 5.14
CA PHE A 144 2.89 6.05 6.07
C PHE A 144 3.92 6.97 5.40
N HIS A 145 3.64 8.27 5.37
CA HIS A 145 4.33 9.24 4.51
C HIS A 145 5.14 10.30 5.29
N THR A 146 5.01 10.33 6.61
CA THR A 146 5.77 11.24 7.48
C THR A 146 6.37 10.51 8.67
N LYS A 147 7.40 11.12 9.28
CA LYS A 147 8.04 10.56 10.48
C LYS A 147 7.05 10.42 11.65
N ARG A 148 6.20 11.44 11.87
CA ARG A 148 5.16 11.42 12.90
C ARG A 148 4.18 10.26 12.72
N ALA A 149 3.86 9.89 11.48
CA ALA A 149 3.00 8.73 11.21
C ALA A 149 3.68 7.40 11.56
N LEU A 150 4.98 7.27 11.28
CA LEU A 150 5.75 6.05 11.57
C LEU A 150 5.88 5.78 13.07
N GLU A 151 5.88 6.82 13.92
CA GLU A 151 5.97 6.68 15.38
C GLU A 151 4.81 5.89 16.00
N TYR A 152 3.68 5.77 15.27
CA TYR A 152 2.54 4.96 15.69
C TYR A 152 2.75 3.45 15.44
N LEU A 153 3.73 3.06 14.61
CA LEU A 153 4.03 1.65 14.35
C LEU A 153 4.94 1.10 15.45
N LYS A 154 4.37 0.27 16.33
CA LYS A 154 5.13 -0.47 17.35
C LYS A 154 5.55 -1.81 16.77
N PHE A 155 6.84 -1.98 16.51
CA PHE A 155 7.36 -3.28 16.07
C PHE A 155 7.15 -4.34 17.15
N LEU A 156 6.61 -5.50 16.76
CA LEU A 156 6.40 -6.62 17.65
C LEU A 156 7.48 -7.70 17.44
N HIS A 157 7.51 -8.27 16.23
CA HIS A 157 8.43 -9.35 15.85
C HIS A 157 8.45 -9.52 14.32
N TYR A 158 9.18 -10.53 13.84
CA TYR A 158 9.23 -10.88 12.43
C TYR A 158 9.01 -12.37 12.22
N GLU A 159 8.67 -12.73 10.99
CA GLU A 159 8.60 -14.10 10.49
C GLU A 159 9.53 -14.24 9.29
N GLU A 160 10.25 -15.35 9.19
CA GLU A 160 11.02 -15.75 8.00
C GLU A 160 10.11 -16.55 7.05
N VAL A 161 10.21 -16.31 5.73
CA VAL A 161 9.31 -16.87 4.71
C VAL A 161 9.99 -17.38 3.45
#